data_AF-A0A949P5R0-F1
#
_entry.id   AF-A0A949P5R0-F1
#
_cell.length_a   1.000
_cell.length_b   1.000
_cell.length_c   1.000
_cell.angle_alpha   90.00
_cell.angle_beta   90.00
_cell.angle_gamma   90.00
#
_symmetry.space_group_name_H-M   'P 1'
#
loop_
_entity.id
_entity.type
_entity.pdbx_description
1 polymer ?
#
loop_
_entity_poly.entity_id
_entity_poly.type
_entity_poly.pdbx_seq_one_letter_code
_entity_poly.pdbx_strand_id
1 'polypeptide(L)'
;MINLELSPGHQNITNMIHGMAKSMIRPLARKYDVKEHEKAVELENLAKMMEKMGGGGLGGADKKSKEDESGVPAIKNGSQMMGVIGAMEMCWACTGLTLAIPGMGLGNAAIDAVATDEQKERFGKVFAAMAITEPGTGSDSANICT
;
A
#
# COMPACT_ATOMS: atom_id res chain seq x y z
N MET A 1 -22.06 5.50 -22.43
CA MET A 1 -22.53 5.36 -21.04
C MET A 1 -21.34 4.91 -20.21
N ILE A 2 -21.04 5.59 -19.10
CA ILE A 2 -19.92 5.24 -18.22
C ILE A 2 -20.41 4.15 -17.25
N ASN A 3 -19.60 3.10 -17.03
CA ASN A 3 -19.86 2.08 -16.02
C ASN A 3 -19.15 2.46 -14.71
N LEU A 4 -19.91 2.53 -13.61
CA LEU A 4 -19.42 2.89 -12.28
C LEU A 4 -19.39 1.69 -11.31
N GLU A 5 -19.80 0.51 -11.76
CA GLU A 5 -19.85 -0.68 -10.93
C GLU A 5 -18.50 -1.38 -10.87
N LEU A 6 -18.18 -1.95 -9.71
CA LEU A 6 -17.01 -2.81 -9.55
C LEU A 6 -17.17 -4.10 -10.35
N SER A 7 -16.05 -4.60 -10.89
CA SER A 7 -16.06 -5.95 -11.46
C SER A 7 -16.29 -6.99 -10.36
N PRO A 8 -16.81 -8.19 -10.67
CA PRO A 8 -16.95 -9.26 -9.69
C PRO A 8 -15.65 -9.61 -8.97
N GLY A 9 -14.50 -9.52 -9.66
CA GLY A 9 -13.18 -9.74 -9.06
C GLY A 9 -12.82 -8.67 -8.04
N HIS A 10 -13.03 -7.39 -8.39
CA HIS A 10 -12.85 -6.27 -7.47
C HIS A 10 -13.78 -6.36 -6.26
N GLN A 11 -15.04 -6.76 -6.44
CA GLN A 11 -16.01 -6.93 -5.36
C GLN A 11 -15.59 -8.05 -4.38
N ASN A 12 -15.13 -9.19 -4.91
CA ASN A 12 -14.66 -10.30 -4.08
C ASN A 12 -13.49 -9.90 -3.20
N ILE A 13 -12.52 -9.17 -3.76
CA ILE A 13 -11.36 -8.71 -2.99
C ILE A 13 -11.75 -7.61 -2.00
N THR A 14 -12.68 -6.71 -2.35
CA THR A 14 -13.25 -5.73 -1.42
C THR A 14 -13.76 -6.43 -0.16
N ASN A 15 -14.62 -7.44 -0.33
CA ASN A 15 -15.19 -8.20 0.79
C ASN A 15 -14.11 -8.92 1.62
N MET A 16 -13.10 -9.48 0.95
CA MET A 16 -11.98 -10.16 1.62
C MET A 16 -11.15 -9.19 2.47
N ILE A 17 -10.74 -8.05 1.91
CA ILE A 17 -9.93 -7.06 2.61
C ILE A 17 -10.75 -6.43 3.74
N HIS A 18 -12.03 -6.15 3.52
CA HIS A 18 -12.94 -5.67 4.56
C HIS A 18 -13.01 -6.62 5.75
N GLY A 19 -13.18 -7.92 5.50
CA GLY A 19 -13.22 -8.95 6.54
C GLY A 19 -11.92 -9.01 7.34
N MET A 20 -10.78 -8.94 6.66
CA MET A 20 -9.46 -8.89 7.28
C MET A 20 -9.27 -7.61 8.12
N ALA A 21 -9.57 -6.44 7.55
CA ALA A 21 -9.42 -5.15 8.20
C ALA A 21 -10.31 -5.04 9.46
N LYS A 22 -11.55 -5.53 9.37
CA LYS A 22 -12.49 -5.63 10.50
C LYS A 22 -11.98 -6.53 11.62
N SER A 23 -11.31 -7.64 11.28
CA SER A 23 -10.88 -8.64 12.26
C SER A 23 -9.51 -8.35 12.87
N MET A 24 -8.58 -7.79 12.08
CA MET A 24 -7.18 -7.66 12.45
C MET A 24 -6.76 -6.23 12.78
N ILE A 25 -7.30 -5.21 12.10
CA ILE A 25 -6.88 -3.81 12.30
C ILE A 25 -7.86 -3.05 13.19
N ARG A 26 -9.15 -3.16 12.92
CA ARG A 26 -10.18 -2.35 13.60
C ARG A 26 -10.15 -2.50 15.13
N PRO A 27 -9.95 -3.71 15.72
CA PRO A 27 -9.88 -3.87 17.16
C PRO A 27 -8.65 -3.19 17.79
N LEU A 28 -7.58 -3.01 17.01
CA LEU A 28 -6.33 -2.39 17.46
C LEU A 28 -6.38 -0.86 17.43
N ALA A 29 -7.31 -0.29 16.65
CA ALA A 29 -7.37 1.16 16.42
C ALA A 29 -7.41 1.95 17.73
N ARG A 30 -8.35 1.63 18.65
CA ARG A 30 -8.45 2.34 19.93
C ARG A 30 -7.26 2.09 20.87
N LYS A 31 -6.67 0.90 20.82
CA LYS A 31 -5.49 0.56 21.64
C LYS A 31 -4.33 1.49 21.29
N TYR A 32 -4.01 1.62 20.01
CA TYR A 32 -2.86 2.40 19.54
C TYR A 32 -3.14 3.91 19.42
N ASP A 33 -4.40 4.30 19.32
CA ASP A 33 -4.83 5.68 19.50
C ASP A 33 -4.58 6.18 20.93
N VAL A 34 -4.86 5.37 21.96
CA VAL A 34 -4.55 5.74 23.36
C VAL A 34 -3.05 5.62 23.66
N LYS A 35 -2.39 4.62 23.07
CA LYS A 35 -0.96 4.35 23.24
C LYS A 35 -0.16 5.02 22.13
N GLU A 36 -0.33 6.33 21.99
CA GLU A 36 0.44 7.12 21.03
C GLU A 36 1.94 6.81 21.20
N HIS A 37 2.65 6.66 20.08
CA HIS A 37 4.08 6.30 20.00
C HIS A 37 4.47 4.85 20.36
N GLU A 38 3.55 4.00 20.81
CA GLU A 38 3.86 2.57 20.92
C GLU A 38 3.92 1.90 19.55
N LYS A 39 4.92 1.04 19.35
CA LYS A 39 5.03 0.25 18.13
C LYS A 39 3.90 -0.79 18.07
N ALA A 40 3.16 -0.79 16.97
CA ALA A 40 2.11 -1.77 16.70
C ALA A 40 2.70 -3.10 16.21
N VAL A 41 3.12 -3.95 17.14
CA VAL A 41 3.79 -5.23 16.85
C VAL A 41 2.93 -6.21 16.05
N GLU A 42 1.60 -6.15 16.20
CA GLU A 42 0.67 -6.98 15.43
C GLU A 42 0.73 -6.67 13.93
N LEU A 43 1.11 -5.44 13.55
CA LEU A 43 1.27 -5.07 12.13
C LEU A 43 2.46 -5.78 11.48
N GLU A 44 3.47 -6.21 12.24
CA GLU A 44 4.57 -7.01 11.67
C GLU A 44 4.09 -8.39 11.22
N ASN A 45 3.18 -8.99 11.98
CA ASN A 45 2.59 -10.28 11.61
C ASN A 45 1.68 -10.12 10.40
N LEU A 46 0.91 -9.03 10.35
CA LEU A 46 0.09 -8.68 9.19
C LEU A 46 0.96 -8.48 7.94
N ALA A 47 2.05 -7.72 8.04
CA ALA A 47 2.98 -7.50 6.92
C ALA A 47 3.57 -8.82 6.39
N LYS A 48 4.04 -9.70 7.28
CA LYS A 48 4.54 -11.05 6.90
C LYS A 48 3.46 -11.90 6.23
N MET A 49 2.21 -11.79 6.68
CA MET A 49 1.09 -12.49 6.05
C MET A 49 0.84 -11.96 4.63
N MET A 50 0.83 -10.63 4.45
CA MET A 50 0.62 -9.98 3.16
C MET A 50 1.75 -10.26 2.17
N GLU A 51 3.00 -10.31 2.64
CA GLU A 51 4.17 -10.73 1.85
C GLU A 51 3.97 -12.15 1.29
N LYS A 52 3.56 -13.09 2.15
CA LYS A 52 3.28 -14.49 1.74
C LYS A 52 2.12 -14.62 0.77
N MET A 53 1.13 -13.73 0.84
CA MET A 53 0.01 -13.67 -0.12
C MET A 53 0.40 -13.00 -1.45
N GLY A 54 1.69 -12.73 -1.67
CA GLY A 54 2.22 -12.23 -2.94
C GLY A 54 2.49 -10.73 -2.96
N GLY A 55 2.45 -10.05 -1.79
CA GLY A 55 2.97 -8.69 -1.55
C GLY A 55 2.34 -7.53 -2.35
N GLY A 56 1.54 -7.81 -3.37
CA GLY A 56 1.21 -6.85 -4.43
C GLY A 56 -0.23 -6.35 -4.45
N GLY A 57 -1.02 -6.55 -3.39
CA GLY A 57 -2.43 -6.14 -3.37
C GLY A 57 -2.67 -4.71 -2.89
N LEU A 58 -1.76 -4.15 -2.09
CA LEU A 58 -1.93 -2.82 -1.47
C LEU A 58 -0.72 -1.90 -1.66
N GLY A 59 0.44 -2.45 -2.04
CA GLY A 59 1.60 -1.68 -2.45
C GLY A 59 1.48 -1.54 -3.95
N GLY A 60 1.17 -0.33 -4.42
CA GLY A 60 1.07 -0.03 -5.84
C GLY A 60 2.37 -0.43 -6.54
N ALA A 61 2.37 -1.62 -7.12
CA ALA A 61 3.42 -2.06 -8.00
C ALA A 61 2.82 -2.07 -9.40
N ASP A 62 3.30 -1.16 -10.24
CA ASP A 62 3.41 -1.35 -11.68
C ASP A 62 4.22 -2.62 -11.96
N LYS A 63 3.68 -3.80 -11.62
CA LYS A 63 4.05 -5.01 -12.33
C LYS A 63 3.52 -4.79 -13.73
N LYS A 64 4.39 -4.31 -14.63
CA LYS A 64 4.19 -4.25 -16.08
C LYS A 64 3.25 -5.40 -16.45
N SER A 65 2.00 -5.05 -16.80
CA SER A 65 1.08 -6.02 -17.36
C SER A 65 1.81 -6.66 -18.52
N LYS A 66 2.07 -7.97 -18.45
CA LYS A 66 2.52 -8.71 -19.62
C LYS A 66 1.52 -8.39 -20.73
N GLU A 67 2.01 -7.83 -21.83
CA GLU A 67 1.17 -7.57 -22.99
C GLU A 67 0.58 -8.91 -23.42
N ASP A 68 -0.75 -8.99 -23.33
CA ASP A 68 -1.48 -10.15 -23.77
C ASP A 68 -1.55 -10.08 -25.31
N GLU A 69 -0.84 -10.99 -25.99
CA GLU A 69 -0.80 -11.07 -27.46
C GLU A 69 -2.15 -11.52 -28.07
N SER A 70 -3.20 -11.68 -27.25
CA SER A 70 -4.50 -12.26 -27.63
C SER A 70 -5.44 -11.33 -28.42
N GLY A 71 -5.04 -10.08 -28.71
CA GLY A 71 -5.86 -9.13 -29.48
C GLY A 71 -7.12 -8.64 -28.74
N VAL A 72 -7.31 -9.03 -27.48
CA VAL A 72 -8.33 -8.49 -26.58
C VAL A 72 -7.83 -7.18 -25.97
N PRO A 73 -8.67 -6.13 -25.82
CA PRO A 73 -8.26 -4.91 -25.13
C PRO A 73 -7.75 -5.23 -23.72
N ALA A 74 -6.44 -5.07 -23.49
CA ALA A 74 -5.83 -5.35 -22.21
C ALA A 74 -6.37 -4.40 -21.12
N ILE A 75 -6.72 -4.95 -19.96
CA ILE A 75 -7.12 -4.16 -18.78
C ILE A 75 -5.89 -3.44 -18.25
N LYS A 76 -5.78 -2.14 -18.54
CA LYS A 76 -4.57 -1.35 -18.24
C LYS A 76 -4.43 -0.94 -16.78
N ASN A 77 -5.55 -0.79 -16.06
CA ASN A 77 -5.59 -0.18 -14.72
C ASN A 77 -6.07 -1.13 -13.61
N GLY A 78 -6.19 -2.43 -13.91
CA GLY A 78 -6.81 -3.40 -13.00
C GLY A 78 -6.08 -3.50 -11.66
N SER A 79 -4.74 -3.54 -11.69
CA SER A 79 -3.88 -3.61 -10.50
C SER A 79 -3.89 -2.31 -9.69
N GLN A 80 -3.89 -1.15 -10.35
CA GLN A 80 -3.98 0.14 -9.65
C GLN A 80 -5.34 0.29 -8.96
N MET A 81 -6.43 -0.10 -9.65
CA MET A 81 -7.77 -0.15 -9.04
C MET A 81 -7.82 -1.10 -7.83
N MET A 82 -7.13 -2.24 -7.92
CA MET A 82 -6.99 -3.15 -6.78
C MET A 82 -6.29 -2.47 -5.59
N GLY A 83 -5.20 -1.75 -5.85
CA GLY A 83 -4.47 -1.02 -4.81
C GLY A 83 -5.33 0.06 -4.14
N VAL A 84 -6.12 0.82 -4.92
CA VAL A 84 -7.03 1.84 -4.39
C VAL A 84 -8.11 1.21 -3.50
N ILE A 85 -8.77 0.16 -3.97
CA ILE A 85 -9.79 -0.57 -3.19
C ILE A 85 -9.19 -1.13 -1.90
N GLY A 86 -8.02 -1.75 -1.98
CA GLY A 86 -7.35 -2.27 -0.80
C GLY A 86 -7.02 -1.18 0.21
N ALA A 87 -6.48 -0.04 -0.25
CA ALA A 87 -6.21 1.11 0.62
C ALA A 87 -7.50 1.64 1.28
N MET A 88 -8.61 1.74 0.54
CA MET A 88 -9.90 2.20 1.08
C MET A 88 -10.39 1.28 2.21
N GLU A 89 -10.40 -0.04 2.00
CA GLU A 89 -10.90 -1.00 3.00
C GLU A 89 -10.03 -1.06 4.26
N MET A 90 -8.71 -0.90 4.12
CA MET A 90 -7.81 -0.85 5.28
C MET A 90 -7.96 0.46 6.05
N CYS A 91 -8.08 1.59 5.33
CA CYS A 91 -8.33 2.90 5.94
C CYS A 91 -9.69 2.97 6.65
N TRP A 92 -10.71 2.26 6.16
CA TRP A 92 -11.97 2.10 6.88
C TRP A 92 -11.75 1.54 8.29
N ALA A 93 -10.81 0.59 8.46
CA ALA A 93 -10.49 0.06 9.78
C ALA A 93 -9.72 1.09 10.62
N CYS A 94 -8.59 1.60 10.11
CA CYS A 94 -7.82 2.68 10.72
C CYS A 94 -6.74 3.22 9.77
N THR A 95 -6.79 4.50 9.42
CA THR A 95 -5.79 5.15 8.55
C THR A 95 -4.38 5.14 9.15
N GLY A 96 -4.23 5.47 10.43
CA GLY A 96 -2.91 5.53 11.09
C GLY A 96 -2.20 4.18 11.10
N LEU A 97 -2.93 3.11 11.47
CA LEU A 97 -2.38 1.76 11.43
C LEU A 97 -2.12 1.27 10.01
N THR A 98 -2.95 1.65 9.03
CA THR A 98 -2.72 1.31 7.61
C THR A 98 -1.41 1.90 7.10
N LEU A 99 -1.13 3.17 7.43
CA LEU A 99 0.13 3.84 7.06
C LEU A 99 1.36 3.27 7.81
N ALA A 100 1.14 2.62 8.95
CA ALA A 100 2.20 2.03 9.76
C ALA A 100 2.51 0.56 9.42
N ILE A 101 1.83 -0.05 8.44
CA ILE A 101 2.10 -1.43 8.00
C ILE A 101 3.50 -1.50 7.38
N PRO A 102 4.43 -2.32 7.92
CA PRO A 102 5.78 -2.43 7.39
C PRO A 102 5.84 -2.94 5.94
N GLY A 103 6.84 -2.46 5.19
CA GLY A 103 7.13 -2.90 3.82
C GLY A 103 6.22 -2.28 2.75
N MET A 104 5.44 -1.26 3.11
CA MET A 104 4.49 -0.58 2.23
C MET A 104 4.61 0.95 2.39
N GLY A 105 4.08 1.70 1.43
CA GLY A 105 4.02 3.17 1.50
C GLY A 105 5.02 3.89 0.59
N LEU A 106 5.10 5.21 0.72
CA LEU A 106 5.78 6.09 -0.24
C LEU A 106 7.29 5.83 -0.35
N GLY A 107 7.97 5.56 0.77
CA GLY A 107 9.41 5.25 0.74
C GLY A 107 9.70 3.95 -0.01
N ASN A 108 8.90 2.91 0.23
CA ASN A 108 8.99 1.65 -0.49
C ASN A 108 8.64 1.79 -1.97
N ALA A 109 7.60 2.57 -2.30
CA ALA A 109 7.23 2.86 -3.69
C ALA A 109 8.36 3.58 -4.46
N ALA A 110 9.08 4.49 -3.81
CA ALA A 110 10.25 5.13 -4.42
C ALA A 110 11.36 4.12 -4.71
N ILE A 111 11.67 3.20 -3.80
CA ILE A 111 12.64 2.12 -4.03
C ILE A 111 12.20 1.28 -5.24
N ASP A 112 10.95 0.82 -5.28
CA ASP A 112 10.46 0.00 -6.39
C ASP A 112 10.53 0.71 -7.74
N ALA A 113 10.22 2.02 -7.75
CA ALA A 113 10.15 2.82 -8.96
C ALA A 113 11.52 3.18 -9.55
N VAL A 114 12.51 3.54 -8.72
CA VAL A 114 13.77 4.15 -9.20
C VAL A 114 15.04 3.42 -8.83
N ALA A 115 15.00 2.41 -7.95
CA ALA A 115 16.22 1.72 -7.50
C ALA A 115 16.84 0.84 -8.60
N THR A 116 18.18 0.81 -8.66
CA THR A 116 18.95 -0.17 -9.44
C THR A 116 18.78 -1.57 -8.88
N ASP A 117 19.25 -2.60 -9.61
CA ASP A 117 19.15 -3.99 -9.15
C ASP A 117 19.96 -4.22 -7.86
N GLU A 118 21.16 -3.64 -7.73
CA GLU A 118 21.97 -3.71 -6.51
C GLU A 118 21.30 -2.98 -5.34
N GLN A 119 20.65 -1.84 -5.62
CA GLN A 119 19.89 -1.11 -4.62
C GLN A 119 18.64 -1.88 -4.17
N LYS A 120 17.96 -2.58 -5.09
CA LYS A 120 16.81 -3.45 -4.76
C LYS A 120 17.23 -4.65 -3.92
N GLU A 121 18.38 -5.26 -4.22
CA GLU A 121 18.93 -6.33 -3.39
C GLU A 121 19.18 -5.85 -1.95
N ARG A 122 19.74 -4.64 -1.81
CA ARG A 122 20.07 -4.07 -0.50
C ARG A 122 18.86 -3.51 0.26
N PHE A 123 17.92 -2.85 -0.43
CA PHE A 123 16.87 -2.03 0.19
C PHE A 123 15.45 -2.52 -0.06
N GLY A 124 15.21 -3.44 -0.99
CA GLY A 124 13.85 -3.87 -1.36
C GLY A 124 13.02 -4.52 -0.25
N LYS A 125 13.65 -4.90 0.87
CA LYS A 125 12.99 -5.50 2.05
C LYS A 125 12.96 -4.60 3.28
N VAL A 126 13.46 -3.36 3.18
CA VAL A 126 13.44 -2.42 4.31
C VAL A 126 12.08 -1.72 4.39
N PHE A 127 11.65 -1.36 5.59
CA PHE A 127 10.52 -0.46 5.74
C PHE A 127 11.03 0.99 5.66
N ALA A 128 10.72 1.66 4.56
CA ALA A 128 11.31 2.96 4.24
C ALA A 128 10.31 4.11 4.44
N ALA A 129 10.80 5.22 5.02
CA ALA A 129 10.08 6.48 5.09
C ALA A 129 10.50 7.40 3.93
N MET A 130 9.63 8.35 3.58
CA MET A 130 9.95 9.40 2.61
C MET A 130 10.20 10.72 3.35
N ALA A 131 11.46 11.15 3.40
CA ALA A 131 11.87 12.38 4.05
C ALA A 131 12.06 13.49 3.01
N ILE A 132 10.97 14.17 2.65
CA ILE A 132 11.02 15.38 1.79
C ILE A 132 10.84 16.64 2.65
N THR A 133 9.82 16.67 3.49
CA THR A 133 9.43 17.87 4.25
C THR A 133 10.48 18.31 5.26
N GLU A 134 10.77 19.61 5.28
CA GLU A 134 11.65 20.29 6.22
C GLU A 134 10.85 21.22 7.15
N PRO A 135 11.41 21.67 8.31
CA PRO A 135 10.71 22.59 9.20
C PRO A 135 10.21 23.88 8.54
N GLY A 136 10.95 24.40 7.54
CA GLY A 136 10.60 25.62 6.81
C GLY A 136 9.88 25.40 5.48
N THR A 137 9.84 24.16 4.98
CA THR A 137 9.44 23.85 3.60
C THR A 137 8.63 22.57 3.52
N GLY A 138 7.35 22.69 3.14
CA GLY A 138 6.44 21.56 2.92
C GLY A 138 5.74 21.61 1.57
N SER A 139 4.82 22.56 1.38
CA SER A 139 4.08 22.71 0.11
C SER A 139 4.99 23.11 -1.07
N ASP A 140 6.01 23.93 -0.81
CA ASP A 140 7.01 24.35 -1.80
C ASP A 140 8.21 23.39 -1.80
N SER A 141 7.97 22.10 -2.06
CA SER A 141 9.02 21.08 -2.00
C SER A 141 10.17 21.30 -2.98
N ALA A 142 10.02 22.19 -3.97
CA ALA A 142 11.11 22.60 -4.85
C ALA A 142 12.16 23.46 -4.13
N ASN A 143 11.84 24.02 -2.98
CA ASN A 143 12.69 24.91 -2.19
C ASN A 143 13.27 24.23 -0.93
N ILE A 144 13.34 22.89 -0.91
CA ILE A 144 14.07 22.15 0.11
C ILE A 144 15.58 22.48 0.04
N CYS A 145 16.25 22.45 1.19
CA CYS A 145 17.62 22.97 1.35
C CYS A 145 18.55 22.05 2.15
N THR A 146 18.16 20.82 2.48
CA THR A 146 19.03 19.79 3.09
C THR A 146 20.34 19.56 2.36
#